data_AF-A0A7C7YGT3-F1
#
_entry.id   AF-A0A7C7YGT3-F1
#
_cell.length_a   1.000
_cell.length_b   1.000
_cell.length_c   1.000
_cell.angle_alpha   90.00
_cell.angle_beta   90.00
_cell.angle_gamma   90.00
#
_symmetry.space_group_name_H-M   'P 1'
#
loop_
_entity.id
_entity.type
_entity.pdbx_description
1 polymer ?
#
loop_
_entity_poly.entity_id
_entity_poly.type
_entity_poly.pdbx_seq_one_letter_code
_entity_poly.pdbx_strand_id
1 'polypeptide(L)'
;MMMNTNKKKQATTVALVAAILMAAGTPPALAVLGGHSDSNAAEKRLGSSPPTANMELALGFVYKLYRGSAWNILAHASDNSRTNSLNIAMPDFSVEYWVTAFEKDTTATLTGSFPKWARYAALTAYGTDGLPFASVNMVDQSAGRTFTTTFTSNESDFVVLARVYRTKSHPGSLAQAEKFAVSVDGKAWKIASETKAQLNGKILEWPIQYAVSNALAKQMTSERDMQMFRPADASLPGVFPNEDARYMITYPALEGGECAVFHGRVPEAASGREFYGFMAVEMKTTATVASLSDEDLGGWGSTYTVFACRDEADARRAGYDATDASNHLLLAGDVKVPGVILRDLNTAAGQGLKATDTWATQGQVTPEQCQSVLGEAYPIMKII
;
A
#
# COMPACT_ATOMS: atom_id res chain seq x y z
N MET A 1 33.50 -3.45 -33.02
CA MET A 1 32.07 -3.83 -32.91
C MET A 1 31.45 -2.90 -31.86
N MET A 2 30.71 -1.87 -32.30
CA MET A 2 30.14 -0.84 -31.42
C MET A 2 28.96 -1.39 -30.61
N MET A 3 29.04 -1.34 -29.28
CA MET A 3 27.93 -1.69 -28.39
C MET A 3 26.87 -0.60 -28.42
N ASN A 4 25.64 -1.00 -28.76
CA ASN A 4 24.46 -0.14 -28.86
C ASN A 4 23.95 0.20 -27.44
N THR A 5 24.28 1.40 -26.95
CA THR A 5 23.89 1.96 -25.64
C THR A 5 22.45 2.53 -25.60
N ASN A 6 21.66 2.35 -26.66
CA ASN A 6 20.39 3.06 -26.84
C ASN A 6 19.19 2.51 -26.06
N LYS A 7 19.19 1.24 -25.61
CA LYS A 7 17.98 0.66 -24.97
C LYS A 7 17.79 1.07 -23.50
N LYS A 8 18.87 1.27 -22.73
CA LYS A 8 18.78 1.83 -21.35
C LYS A 8 18.31 3.29 -21.37
N LYS A 9 18.75 4.06 -22.37
CA LYS A 9 18.29 5.44 -22.56
C LYS A 9 16.81 5.52 -22.93
N GLN A 10 16.28 4.59 -23.74
CA GLN A 10 14.87 4.63 -24.15
C GLN A 10 13.87 4.50 -23.00
N ALA A 11 14.06 3.60 -22.04
CA ALA A 11 13.16 3.47 -20.89
C ALA A 11 13.20 4.71 -19.97
N THR A 12 14.40 5.23 -19.71
CA THR A 12 14.60 6.44 -18.91
C THR A 12 14.05 7.69 -19.59
N THR A 13 14.21 7.82 -20.92
CA THR A 13 13.66 8.94 -21.69
C THR A 13 12.14 8.90 -21.73
N VAL A 14 11.49 7.74 -21.76
CA VAL A 14 10.01 7.65 -21.76
C VAL A 14 9.42 8.08 -20.41
N ALA A 15 10.01 7.65 -19.28
CA ALA A 15 9.59 8.09 -17.95
C ALA A 15 9.85 9.58 -17.71
N LEU A 16 11.00 10.09 -18.21
CA LEU A 16 11.38 11.50 -18.11
C LEU A 16 10.48 12.39 -19.00
N VAL A 17 10.18 11.96 -20.23
CA VAL A 17 9.29 12.69 -21.15
C VAL A 17 7.85 12.65 -20.65
N ALA A 18 7.38 11.54 -20.06
CA ALA A 18 6.07 11.49 -19.42
C ALA A 18 5.98 12.42 -18.20
N ALA A 19 7.01 12.44 -17.33
CA ALA A 19 7.05 13.36 -16.19
C ALA A 19 7.15 14.84 -16.61
N ILE A 20 7.91 15.15 -17.65
CA ILE A 20 8.04 16.51 -18.20
C ILE A 20 6.76 16.96 -18.91
N LEU A 21 6.12 16.10 -19.71
CA LEU A 21 4.85 16.41 -20.40
C LEU A 21 3.70 16.59 -19.40
N MET A 22 3.65 15.79 -18.33
CA MET A 22 2.64 15.97 -17.27
C MET A 22 2.87 17.24 -16.44
N ALA A 23 4.12 17.65 -16.20
CA ALA A 23 4.44 18.93 -15.59
C ALA A 23 4.10 20.14 -16.50
N ALA A 24 4.01 19.92 -17.82
CA ALA A 24 3.68 20.94 -18.82
C ALA A 24 2.18 21.03 -19.17
N GLY A 25 1.31 20.23 -18.54
CA GLY A 25 -0.14 20.32 -18.70
C GLY A 25 -0.71 19.81 -20.03
N THR A 26 0.04 19.02 -20.80
CA THR A 26 -0.45 18.39 -22.04
C THR A 26 -0.66 16.88 -21.86
N PRO A 27 -1.85 16.34 -22.15
CA PRO A 27 -2.05 14.89 -22.15
C PRO A 27 -1.29 14.26 -23.33
N PRO A 28 -0.55 13.15 -23.15
CA PRO A 28 0.17 12.52 -24.24
C PRO A 28 -0.80 11.81 -25.19
N ALA A 29 -0.74 12.17 -26.47
CA ALA A 29 -1.36 11.39 -27.54
C ALA A 29 -0.60 10.06 -27.70
N LEU A 30 -1.31 8.94 -27.53
CA LEU A 30 -0.80 7.59 -27.75
C LEU A 30 -0.49 7.40 -29.24
N ALA A 31 0.79 7.41 -29.61
CA ALA A 31 1.24 6.90 -30.90
C ALA A 31 1.20 5.36 -30.85
N VAL A 32 0.17 4.79 -31.48
CA VAL A 32 0.08 3.36 -31.79
C VAL A 32 1.15 3.03 -32.83
N LEU A 33 2.16 2.24 -32.46
CA LEU A 33 3.07 1.63 -33.42
C LEU A 33 2.64 0.16 -33.63
N GLY A 34 2.16 -0.12 -34.83
CA GLY A 34 1.80 -1.45 -35.33
C GLY A 34 3.00 -2.41 -35.39
N GLY A 35 2.69 -3.70 -35.23
CA GLY A 35 3.68 -4.76 -34.98
C GLY A 35 4.43 -5.28 -36.20
N HIS A 36 5.32 -6.22 -35.95
CA HIS A 36 5.71 -7.32 -36.85
C HIS A 36 6.19 -8.50 -35.99
N SER A 37 5.61 -9.67 -36.25
CA SER A 37 6.06 -10.98 -35.81
C SER A 37 7.41 -11.29 -36.46
N ASP A 38 8.34 -11.87 -35.70
CA ASP A 38 9.15 -13.00 -36.18
C ASP A 38 9.88 -13.68 -35.02
N SER A 39 9.74 -15.00 -35.00
CA SER A 39 10.39 -15.97 -34.12
C SER A 39 11.87 -16.15 -34.47
N ASN A 40 12.78 -16.14 -33.48
CA ASN A 40 13.63 -17.29 -33.15
C ASN A 40 14.70 -17.00 -32.08
N ALA A 41 15.05 -18.08 -31.40
CA ALA A 41 15.89 -18.22 -30.23
C ALA A 41 17.35 -17.72 -30.35
N ALA A 42 17.82 -17.06 -29.30
CA ALA A 42 19.13 -17.28 -28.68
C ALA A 42 19.16 -16.52 -27.34
N GLU A 43 18.86 -17.25 -26.26
CA GLU A 43 18.80 -16.76 -24.90
C GLU A 43 20.21 -16.39 -24.40
N LYS A 44 20.63 -15.16 -24.69
CA LYS A 44 21.79 -14.56 -24.03
C LYS A 44 21.27 -13.98 -22.72
N ARG A 45 21.51 -14.69 -21.61
CA ARG A 45 21.25 -14.22 -20.24
C ARG A 45 21.92 -12.86 -20.03
N LEU A 46 21.18 -11.78 -20.29
CA LEU A 46 21.53 -10.43 -19.84
C LEU A 46 21.26 -10.41 -18.34
N GLY A 47 22.30 -10.14 -17.55
CA GLY A 47 22.16 -9.89 -16.11
C GLY A 47 21.13 -8.79 -15.88
N SER A 48 19.94 -9.19 -15.46
CA SER A 48 18.91 -8.27 -15.00
C SER A 48 19.39 -7.66 -13.70
N SER A 49 19.45 -6.33 -13.63
CA SER A 49 19.63 -5.64 -12.35
C SER A 49 18.59 -6.14 -11.34
N PRO A 50 18.97 -6.32 -10.06
CA PRO A 50 18.04 -6.80 -9.04
C PRO A 50 16.80 -5.88 -8.98
N PRO A 51 15.60 -6.43 -8.74
CA PRO A 51 14.34 -5.67 -8.72
C PRO A 51 14.37 -4.39 -7.88
N THR A 52 15.15 -4.38 -6.79
CA THR A 52 15.39 -3.24 -5.90
C THR A 52 15.95 -2.02 -6.64
N ALA A 53 16.87 -2.22 -7.58
CA ALA A 53 17.53 -1.11 -8.29
C ALA A 53 16.58 -0.28 -9.16
N ASN A 54 15.50 -0.89 -9.69
CA ASN A 54 14.50 -0.15 -10.49
C ASN A 54 13.56 0.67 -9.60
N MET A 55 13.21 0.13 -8.43
CA MET A 55 12.38 0.84 -7.44
C MET A 55 13.13 2.02 -6.85
N GLU A 56 14.39 1.83 -6.44
CA GLU A 56 15.27 2.87 -5.93
C GLU A 56 15.41 4.05 -6.89
N LEU A 57 15.58 3.77 -8.19
CA LEU A 57 15.68 4.80 -9.22
C LEU A 57 14.38 5.59 -9.38
N ALA A 58 13.24 4.90 -9.41
CA ALA A 58 11.94 5.54 -9.59
C ALA A 58 11.54 6.38 -8.37
N LEU A 59 11.61 5.80 -7.17
CA LEU A 59 11.30 6.48 -5.91
C LEU A 59 12.31 7.60 -5.63
N GLY A 60 13.60 7.37 -5.82
CA GLY A 60 14.64 8.38 -5.61
C GLY A 60 14.46 9.63 -6.47
N PHE A 61 14.08 9.48 -7.75
CA PHE A 61 13.78 10.63 -8.61
C PHE A 61 12.52 11.38 -8.14
N VAL A 62 11.45 10.65 -7.85
CA VAL A 62 10.21 11.24 -7.33
C VAL A 62 10.47 12.02 -6.06
N TYR A 63 11.22 11.45 -5.11
CA TYR A 63 11.52 12.12 -3.84
C TYR A 63 12.31 13.40 -4.02
N LYS A 64 13.21 13.48 -5.01
CA LYS A 64 13.96 14.72 -5.33
C LYS A 64 13.07 15.85 -5.82
N LEU A 65 12.02 15.55 -6.58
CA LEU A 65 11.13 16.57 -7.13
C LEU A 65 10.27 17.27 -6.07
N TYR A 66 9.97 16.60 -4.95
CA TYR A 66 8.99 17.08 -3.97
C TYR A 66 9.58 17.53 -2.64
N ARG A 67 10.91 17.70 -2.56
CA ARG A 67 11.61 18.22 -1.36
C ARG A 67 11.37 19.71 -1.13
N GLY A 68 11.69 20.17 0.08
CA GLY A 68 11.64 21.59 0.45
C GLY A 68 10.28 22.09 0.92
N SER A 69 9.30 21.20 1.09
CA SER A 69 7.99 21.49 1.66
C SER A 69 7.51 20.29 2.47
N ALA A 70 6.89 20.55 3.62
CA ALA A 70 6.33 19.50 4.47
C ALA A 70 4.96 19.04 3.95
N TRP A 71 4.70 17.73 4.09
CA TRP A 71 3.41 17.08 3.77
C TRP A 71 2.92 17.39 2.36
N ASN A 72 3.85 17.36 1.41
CA ASN A 72 3.66 17.84 0.04
C ASN A 72 3.05 16.79 -0.90
N ILE A 73 2.82 15.57 -0.42
CA ILE A 73 2.16 14.50 -1.16
C ILE A 73 1.13 13.85 -0.23
N LEU A 74 -0.08 13.64 -0.73
CA LEU A 74 -1.15 12.90 -0.05
C LEU A 74 -1.46 11.61 -0.83
N ALA A 75 -1.32 10.48 -0.16
CA ALA A 75 -1.89 9.22 -0.61
C ALA A 75 -3.18 8.93 0.16
N HIS A 76 -4.27 8.79 -0.58
CA HIS A 76 -5.58 8.51 -0.04
C HIS A 76 -6.38 7.72 -1.08
N ALA A 77 -6.53 6.42 -0.85
CA ALA A 77 -7.33 5.58 -1.73
C ALA A 77 -8.82 5.76 -1.42
N SER A 78 -9.62 5.86 -2.48
CA SER A 78 -11.06 6.09 -2.38
C SER A 78 -11.75 5.63 -3.66
N ASP A 79 -12.98 5.16 -3.51
CA ASP A 79 -13.93 4.93 -4.61
C ASP A 79 -14.35 6.23 -5.32
N ASN A 80 -14.20 7.38 -4.66
CA ASN A 80 -14.42 8.69 -5.25
C ASN A 80 -13.17 9.18 -5.98
N SER A 81 -13.23 9.20 -7.31
CA SER A 81 -12.14 9.64 -8.20
C SER A 81 -11.63 11.05 -7.92
N ARG A 82 -12.43 11.94 -7.30
CA ARG A 82 -11.98 13.28 -6.91
C ARG A 82 -11.02 13.21 -5.73
N THR A 83 -11.34 12.41 -4.72
CA THR A 83 -10.54 12.28 -3.50
C THR A 83 -9.41 11.28 -3.62
N ASN A 84 -9.54 10.28 -4.50
CA ASN A 84 -8.52 9.28 -4.76
C ASN A 84 -7.21 9.93 -5.27
N SER A 85 -6.12 9.67 -4.57
CA SER A 85 -4.77 10.10 -4.94
C SER A 85 -3.71 9.12 -4.46
N LEU A 86 -2.72 8.85 -5.31
CA LEU A 86 -1.60 7.95 -5.01
C LEU A 86 -2.06 6.61 -4.41
N ASN A 87 -3.04 5.97 -5.03
CA ASN A 87 -3.55 4.66 -4.63
C ASN A 87 -2.55 3.56 -5.01
N ILE A 88 -1.60 3.32 -4.11
CA ILE A 88 -0.53 2.33 -4.22
C ILE A 88 -0.31 1.69 -2.86
N ALA A 89 0.31 0.52 -2.84
CA ALA A 89 0.68 -0.22 -1.64
C ALA A 89 -0.52 -0.77 -0.84
N MET A 90 -1.55 -1.24 -1.55
CA MET A 90 -2.72 -1.92 -1.00
C MET A 90 -3.37 -1.14 0.15
N PRO A 91 -3.57 0.19 0.05
CA PRO A 91 -4.07 1.03 1.14
C PRO A 91 -5.53 0.69 1.44
N ASP A 92 -5.94 0.78 2.70
CA ASP A 92 -7.36 0.71 3.04
C ASP A 92 -8.00 2.10 2.88
N PHE A 93 -9.28 2.19 2.51
CA PHE A 93 -9.97 3.46 2.29
C PHE A 93 -10.13 4.32 3.55
N SER A 94 -10.04 3.73 4.75
CA SER A 94 -10.01 4.50 6.00
C SER A 94 -8.65 5.18 6.24
N VAL A 95 -7.62 4.87 5.45
CA VAL A 95 -6.25 5.34 5.69
C VAL A 95 -5.87 6.49 4.78
N GLU A 96 -5.14 7.44 5.33
CA GLU A 96 -4.41 8.44 4.58
C GLU A 96 -2.93 8.48 4.98
N TYR A 97 -2.10 8.89 4.02
CA TYR A 97 -0.67 9.00 4.18
C TYR A 97 -0.21 10.37 3.69
N TRP A 98 0.34 11.16 4.59
CA TRP A 98 0.98 12.42 4.24
C TRP A 98 2.48 12.22 4.17
N VAL A 99 3.10 12.63 3.07
CA VAL A 99 4.51 12.31 2.81
C VAL A 99 5.35 13.58 2.75
N THR A 100 6.52 13.53 3.39
CA THR A 100 7.58 14.53 3.26
C THR A 100 8.87 13.84 2.81
N ALA A 101 9.52 14.38 1.78
CA ALA A 101 10.78 13.85 1.26
C ALA A 101 11.97 14.69 1.74
N PHE A 102 13.05 13.99 2.09
CA PHE A 102 14.28 14.55 2.63
C PHE A 102 15.50 14.06 1.84
N GLU A 103 16.58 14.83 1.91
CA GLU A 103 17.85 14.43 1.31
C GLU A 103 18.62 13.52 2.26
N LYS A 104 19.51 12.72 1.71
CA LYS A 104 20.57 12.06 2.46
C LYS A 104 21.29 13.09 3.36
N ASP A 105 21.72 12.63 4.54
CA ASP A 105 22.47 13.40 5.55
C ASP A 105 21.69 14.58 6.15
N THR A 106 20.39 14.67 5.85
CA THR A 106 19.47 15.64 6.46
C THR A 106 18.92 15.11 7.78
N THR A 107 18.88 15.96 8.82
CA THR A 107 18.13 15.66 10.05
C THR A 107 16.77 16.35 10.03
N ALA A 108 15.72 15.56 9.87
CA ALA A 108 14.34 16.01 9.90
C ALA A 108 13.81 15.97 11.33
N THR A 109 13.46 17.12 11.91
CA THR A 109 12.81 17.22 13.22
C THR A 109 11.32 17.44 13.03
N LEU A 110 10.50 16.58 13.61
CA LEU A 110 9.05 16.64 13.56
C LEU A 110 8.50 16.91 14.96
N THR A 111 7.67 17.93 15.10
CA THR A 111 7.03 18.30 16.39
C THR A 111 5.54 18.44 16.21
N GLY A 112 4.76 17.76 17.04
CA GLY A 112 3.31 17.73 16.95
C GLY A 112 2.72 16.66 17.84
N SER A 113 1.47 16.29 17.59
CA SER A 113 0.76 15.25 18.33
C SER A 113 -0.03 14.40 17.36
N PHE A 114 -0.13 13.09 17.64
CA PHE A 114 -1.10 12.27 16.95
C PHE A 114 -2.53 12.70 17.31
N PRO A 115 -3.47 12.77 16.36
CA PRO A 115 -4.84 13.20 16.62
C PRO A 115 -5.56 12.23 17.56
N LYS A 116 -6.38 12.76 18.48
CA LYS A 116 -7.15 11.95 19.43
C LYS A 116 -8.28 11.13 18.80
N TRP A 117 -8.76 11.58 17.64
CA TRP A 117 -9.84 10.92 16.91
C TRP A 117 -9.34 9.76 16.05
N ALA A 118 -8.03 9.69 15.76
CA ALA A 118 -7.50 8.63 14.94
C ALA A 118 -7.55 7.31 15.70
N ARG A 119 -7.85 6.27 14.94
CA ARG A 119 -7.82 4.90 15.43
C ARG A 119 -6.39 4.42 15.65
N TYR A 120 -5.53 4.76 14.69
CA TYR A 120 -4.10 4.54 14.77
C TYR A 120 -3.39 5.61 13.97
N ALA A 121 -2.22 6.03 14.42
CA ALA A 121 -1.35 6.89 13.63
C ALA A 121 0.12 6.55 13.88
N ALA A 122 0.96 6.81 12.88
CA ALA A 122 2.40 6.65 13.00
C ALA A 122 3.16 7.62 12.08
N LEU A 123 4.38 7.95 12.50
CA LEU A 123 5.41 8.56 11.67
C LEU A 123 6.44 7.48 11.37
N THR A 124 6.60 7.11 10.11
CA THR A 124 7.57 6.09 9.72
C THR A 124 8.48 6.62 8.62
N ALA A 125 9.78 6.46 8.80
CA ALA A 125 10.80 6.86 7.85
C ALA A 125 11.22 5.67 6.97
N TYR A 126 11.26 5.89 5.66
CA TYR A 126 11.54 4.87 4.65
C TYR A 126 12.70 5.30 3.74
N GLY A 127 13.56 4.34 3.40
CA GLY A 127 14.63 4.54 2.42
C GLY A 127 14.11 4.54 0.98
N THR A 128 15.04 4.61 0.02
CA THR A 128 14.71 4.53 -1.41
C THR A 128 14.23 3.16 -1.87
N ASP A 129 14.44 2.11 -1.08
CA ASP A 129 13.94 0.76 -1.30
C ASP A 129 12.46 0.57 -0.87
N GLY A 130 11.90 1.57 -0.16
CA GLY A 130 10.55 1.53 0.37
C GLY A 130 10.41 0.69 1.65
N LEU A 131 11.52 0.36 2.33
CA LEU A 131 11.52 -0.33 3.62
C LEU A 131 11.69 0.67 4.78
N PRO A 132 11.04 0.41 5.93
CA PRO A 132 11.15 1.28 7.09
C PRO A 132 12.51 1.11 7.77
N PHE A 133 13.13 2.21 8.20
CA PHE A 133 14.34 2.18 9.05
C PHE A 133 14.14 2.83 10.42
N ALA A 134 13.04 3.57 10.61
CA ALA A 134 12.66 4.16 11.91
C ALA A 134 11.16 4.44 11.94
N SER A 135 10.55 4.32 13.12
CA SER A 135 9.12 4.59 13.31
C SER A 135 8.84 5.10 14.72
N VAL A 136 7.80 5.92 14.85
CA VAL A 136 7.12 6.20 16.13
C VAL A 136 5.62 6.13 15.90
N ASN A 137 4.89 5.50 16.82
CA ASN A 137 3.45 5.29 16.69
C ASN A 137 2.67 5.99 17.82
N MET A 138 1.36 6.08 17.63
CA MET A 138 0.43 6.71 18.56
C MET A 138 0.32 6.00 19.90
N VAL A 139 0.48 4.68 19.93
CA VAL A 139 0.41 3.87 21.16
C VAL A 139 1.54 4.26 22.10
N ASP A 140 2.76 4.41 21.58
CA ASP A 140 3.95 4.75 22.37
C ASP A 140 3.97 6.22 22.80
N GLN A 141 3.47 7.13 21.96
CA GLN A 141 3.53 8.58 22.22
C GLN A 141 2.30 9.15 22.93
N SER A 142 1.22 8.37 23.05
CA SER A 142 -0.10 8.78 23.53
C SER A 142 -0.80 9.82 22.64
N ALA A 143 -2.03 9.53 22.22
CA ALA A 143 -2.82 10.42 21.38
C ALA A 143 -3.05 11.81 22.04
N GLY A 144 -2.90 12.88 21.26
CA GLY A 144 -3.06 14.27 21.68
C GLY A 144 -1.93 14.83 22.55
N ARG A 145 -0.90 14.04 22.87
CA ARG A 145 0.29 14.53 23.55
C ARG A 145 1.29 15.04 22.53
N THR A 146 1.79 16.26 22.74
CA THR A 146 2.85 16.82 21.89
C THR A 146 4.17 16.13 22.19
N PHE A 147 4.87 15.72 21.15
CA PHE A 147 6.22 15.18 21.21
C PHE A 147 7.06 15.71 20.05
N THR A 148 8.38 15.55 20.18
CA THR A 148 9.36 15.86 19.13
C THR A 148 10.16 14.60 18.84
N THR A 149 10.31 14.29 17.55
CA THR A 149 11.15 13.18 17.08
C THR A 149 12.05 13.63 15.94
N THR A 150 13.13 12.91 15.70
CA THR A 150 14.10 13.21 14.65
C THR A 150 14.37 11.98 13.79
N PHE A 151 14.43 12.16 12.48
CA PHE A 151 14.83 11.13 11.53
C PHE A 151 16.03 11.61 10.72
N THR A 152 17.04 10.73 10.58
CA THR A 152 18.25 10.98 9.79
C THR A 152 18.60 9.70 9.05
N SER A 153 18.92 9.83 7.77
CA SER A 153 19.47 8.74 6.95
C SER A 153 20.82 9.17 6.41
N ASN A 154 21.86 8.38 6.69
CA ASN A 154 23.21 8.55 6.16
C ASN A 154 23.50 7.63 4.96
N GLU A 155 22.54 6.80 4.57
CA GLU A 155 22.69 5.84 3.48
C GLU A 155 22.11 6.38 2.18
N SER A 156 20.89 6.91 2.25
CA SER A 156 20.10 7.31 1.09
C SER A 156 19.18 8.50 1.38
N ASP A 157 18.65 9.08 0.31
CA ASP A 157 17.48 9.95 0.40
C ASP A 157 16.30 9.19 1.04
N PHE A 158 15.44 9.88 1.78
CA PHE A 158 14.38 9.20 2.53
C PHE A 158 13.07 9.98 2.52
N VAL A 159 11.99 9.30 2.89
CA VAL A 159 10.69 9.92 3.13
C VAL A 159 10.22 9.62 4.54
N VAL A 160 9.47 10.56 5.12
CA VAL A 160 8.68 10.31 6.33
C VAL A 160 7.21 10.34 5.95
N LEU A 161 6.50 9.27 6.31
CA LEU A 161 5.07 9.12 6.12
C LEU A 161 4.38 9.34 7.46
N ALA A 162 3.47 10.31 7.53
CA ALA A 162 2.45 10.37 8.57
C ALA A 162 1.24 9.56 8.08
N ARG A 163 1.06 8.38 8.68
CA ARG A 163 -0.05 7.48 8.40
C ARG A 163 -1.12 7.68 9.45
N VAL A 164 -2.37 7.81 9.02
CA VAL A 164 -3.52 7.95 9.92
C VAL A 164 -4.65 7.02 9.48
N TYR A 165 -5.11 6.17 10.39
CA TYR A 165 -6.30 5.36 10.24
C TYR A 165 -7.48 6.12 10.84
N ARG A 166 -8.46 6.40 10.00
CA ARG A 166 -9.69 7.08 10.38
C ARG A 166 -10.71 6.08 10.91
N THR A 167 -11.67 6.57 11.67
CA THR A 167 -12.88 5.81 12.02
C THR A 167 -14.01 6.26 11.11
N LYS A 168 -15.06 5.45 10.94
CA LYS A 168 -16.29 5.90 10.25
C LYS A 168 -16.90 7.15 10.86
N SER A 169 -16.71 7.36 12.17
CA SER A 169 -17.18 8.56 12.88
C SER A 169 -16.38 9.84 12.57
N HIS A 170 -15.19 9.71 11.98
CA HIS A 170 -14.32 10.81 11.57
C HIS A 170 -13.79 10.58 10.15
N PRO A 171 -14.62 10.78 9.11
CA PRO A 171 -14.21 10.60 7.72
C PRO A 171 -13.34 11.75 7.18
N GLY A 172 -13.07 12.79 7.98
CA GLY A 172 -12.26 13.92 7.57
C GLY A 172 -10.78 13.57 7.39
N SER A 173 -10.07 14.34 6.57
CA SER A 173 -8.61 14.31 6.50
C SER A 173 -7.99 15.09 7.66
N LEU A 174 -6.70 14.89 7.95
CA LEU A 174 -5.94 15.69 8.91
C LEU A 174 -6.07 17.18 8.62
N ALA A 175 -6.57 17.93 9.59
CA ALA A 175 -6.59 19.38 9.53
C ALA A 175 -5.15 19.92 9.54
N GLN A 176 -4.97 21.12 8.98
CA GLN A 176 -3.65 21.75 8.89
C GLN A 176 -2.95 21.88 10.25
N ALA A 177 -3.70 22.15 11.33
CA ALA A 177 -3.17 22.29 12.68
C ALA A 177 -2.80 20.94 13.34
N GLU A 178 -3.27 19.82 12.78
CA GLU A 178 -3.01 18.47 13.28
C GLU A 178 -1.78 17.84 12.62
N LYS A 179 -1.29 18.43 11.52
CA LYS A 179 -0.07 18.00 10.86
C LYS A 179 1.14 18.41 11.70
N PHE A 180 2.10 17.50 11.83
CA PHE A 180 3.36 17.77 12.53
C PHE A 180 4.11 18.94 11.87
N ALA A 181 4.62 19.87 12.67
CA ALA A 181 5.57 20.86 12.19
C ALA A 181 6.88 20.14 11.81
N VAL A 182 7.45 20.48 10.66
CA VAL A 182 8.70 19.89 10.16
C VAL A 182 9.76 20.99 10.13
N SER A 183 10.93 20.71 10.67
CA SER A 183 12.11 21.54 10.50
C SER A 183 13.32 20.73 10.08
N VAL A 184 14.14 21.30 9.20
CA VAL A 184 15.40 20.74 8.74
C VAL A 184 16.51 21.71 9.09
N ASP A 185 17.54 21.23 9.79
CA ASP A 185 18.67 22.05 10.26
C ASP A 185 18.23 23.32 11.01
N GLY A 186 17.21 23.16 11.86
CA GLY A 186 16.61 24.25 12.64
C GLY A 186 15.70 25.20 11.84
N LYS A 187 15.53 25.01 10.53
CA LYS A 187 14.65 25.84 9.68
C LYS A 187 13.30 25.16 9.49
N ALA A 188 12.24 25.82 9.92
CA ALA A 188 10.87 25.36 9.70
C ALA A 188 10.53 25.31 8.20
N TRP A 189 9.98 24.19 7.77
CA TRP A 189 9.45 24.02 6.43
C TRP A 189 7.99 24.45 6.36
N LYS A 190 7.59 25.02 5.22
CA LYS A 190 6.19 25.34 4.97
C LYS A 190 5.41 24.04 4.74
N ILE A 191 4.28 23.91 5.43
CA ILE A 191 3.33 22.81 5.20
C ILE A 191 2.52 23.12 3.93
N ALA A 192 2.43 22.15 3.03
CA ALA A 192 1.62 22.26 1.82
C ALA A 192 0.12 22.27 2.13
N SER A 193 -0.68 22.91 1.27
CA SER A 193 -2.14 22.77 1.32
C SER A 193 -2.55 21.35 0.91
N GLU A 194 -3.71 20.90 1.42
CA GLU A 194 -4.26 19.60 1.06
C GLU A 194 -4.48 19.45 -0.45
N THR A 195 -5.08 20.45 -1.10
CA THR A 195 -5.27 20.45 -2.56
C THR A 195 -3.96 20.26 -3.33
N LYS A 196 -2.88 20.91 -2.89
CA LYS A 196 -1.56 20.77 -3.52
C LYS A 196 -1.02 19.35 -3.29
N ALA A 197 -1.08 18.85 -2.05
CA ALA A 197 -0.59 17.53 -1.71
C ALA A 197 -1.34 16.42 -2.46
N GLN A 198 -2.65 16.55 -2.58
CA GLN A 198 -3.51 15.64 -3.34
C GLN A 198 -3.20 15.66 -4.83
N LEU A 199 -3.06 16.85 -5.43
CA LEU A 199 -2.69 16.99 -6.84
C LEU A 199 -1.33 16.33 -7.11
N ASN A 200 -0.35 16.56 -6.23
CA ASN A 200 0.94 15.89 -6.31
C ASN A 200 0.81 14.38 -6.21
N GLY A 201 -0.02 13.86 -5.28
CA GLY A 201 -0.33 12.44 -5.19
C GLY A 201 -0.90 11.86 -6.48
N LYS A 202 -1.87 12.54 -7.11
CA LYS A 202 -2.45 12.11 -8.39
C LYS A 202 -1.42 12.09 -9.53
N ILE A 203 -0.57 13.12 -9.62
CA ILE A 203 0.50 13.19 -10.64
C ILE A 203 1.50 12.04 -10.47
N LEU A 204 1.77 11.64 -9.22
CA LEU A 204 2.72 10.59 -8.87
C LEU A 204 2.15 9.17 -8.97
N GLU A 205 0.83 9.01 -8.95
CA GLU A 205 0.19 7.70 -8.88
C GLU A 205 0.65 6.77 -10.01
N TRP A 206 0.49 7.19 -11.26
CA TRP A 206 0.85 6.35 -12.40
C TRP A 206 2.35 6.04 -12.50
N PRO A 207 3.28 7.02 -12.37
CA PRO A 207 4.71 6.73 -12.33
C PRO A 207 5.12 5.72 -11.26
N ILE A 208 4.56 5.82 -10.05
CA ILE A 208 4.92 4.90 -8.96
C ILE A 208 4.24 3.53 -9.17
N GLN A 209 2.97 3.47 -9.56
CA GLN A 209 2.32 2.21 -9.93
C GLN A 209 3.09 1.46 -11.02
N TYR A 210 3.60 2.16 -12.03
CA TYR A 210 4.42 1.56 -13.08
C TYR A 210 5.73 0.97 -12.53
N ALA A 211 6.40 1.68 -11.63
CA ALA A 211 7.61 1.19 -10.98
C ALA A 211 7.34 -0.06 -10.11
N VAL A 212 6.27 -0.01 -9.30
CA VAL A 212 5.81 -1.13 -8.46
C VAL A 212 5.45 -2.34 -9.30
N SER A 213 4.71 -2.14 -10.39
CA SER A 213 4.28 -3.21 -11.29
C SER A 213 5.45 -4.01 -11.86
N ASN A 214 6.50 -3.33 -12.30
CA ASN A 214 7.70 -3.98 -12.83
C ASN A 214 8.48 -4.75 -11.77
N ALA A 215 8.40 -4.35 -10.50
CA ALA A 215 9.03 -5.05 -9.39
C ALA A 215 8.21 -6.28 -8.97
N LEU A 216 6.91 -6.12 -8.75
CA LEU A 216 6.02 -7.16 -8.25
C LEU A 216 5.67 -8.22 -9.30
N ALA A 217 5.61 -7.88 -10.59
CA ALA A 217 5.33 -8.86 -11.65
C ALA A 217 6.32 -10.05 -11.66
N LYS A 218 7.49 -9.90 -11.03
CA LYS A 218 8.50 -10.96 -10.89
C LYS A 218 8.31 -11.82 -9.63
N GLN A 219 7.53 -11.35 -8.66
CA GLN A 219 7.34 -11.97 -7.35
C GLN A 219 5.95 -12.61 -7.19
N MET A 220 5.00 -12.27 -8.06
CA MET A 220 3.69 -12.90 -8.06
C MET A 220 3.79 -14.40 -8.38
N THR A 221 3.18 -15.23 -7.54
CA THR A 221 3.01 -16.67 -7.81
C THR A 221 2.04 -16.89 -8.97
N SER A 222 2.25 -17.96 -9.74
CA SER A 222 1.29 -18.44 -10.74
C SER A 222 0.12 -19.19 -10.10
N GLU A 223 0.24 -19.58 -8.84
CA GLU A 223 -0.77 -20.36 -8.13
C GLU A 223 -1.93 -19.45 -7.69
N ARG A 224 -3.09 -19.69 -8.30
CA ARG A 224 -4.36 -19.02 -8.03
C ARG A 224 -5.19 -19.81 -7.03
N ASP A 225 -6.20 -19.16 -6.46
CA ASP A 225 -7.27 -19.81 -5.69
C ASP A 225 -6.80 -20.58 -4.44
N MET A 226 -5.65 -20.20 -3.91
CA MET A 226 -5.12 -20.74 -2.66
C MET A 226 -5.70 -20.03 -1.44
N GLN A 227 -5.72 -20.73 -0.30
CA GLN A 227 -5.99 -20.10 0.99
C GLN A 227 -5.02 -18.93 1.26
N MET A 228 -5.44 -18.00 2.12
CA MET A 228 -4.63 -16.82 2.42
C MET A 228 -3.33 -17.22 3.14
N PHE A 229 -2.22 -16.67 2.69
CA PHE A 229 -0.90 -16.91 3.25
C PHE A 229 -0.22 -15.57 3.57
N ARG A 230 0.77 -15.55 4.47
CA ARG A 230 1.56 -14.34 4.69
C ARG A 230 2.82 -14.39 3.81
N PRO A 231 3.05 -13.38 2.94
CA PRO A 231 4.25 -13.32 2.13
C PRO A 231 5.49 -13.11 3.00
N ALA A 232 6.67 -13.50 2.50
CA ALA A 232 7.93 -13.21 3.17
C ALA A 232 8.15 -11.69 3.24
N ASP A 233 8.75 -11.17 4.31
CA ASP A 233 8.95 -9.72 4.45
C ASP A 233 9.84 -9.16 3.31
N ALA A 234 10.80 -9.96 2.82
CA ALA A 234 11.65 -9.65 1.68
C ALA A 234 10.89 -9.56 0.33
N SER A 235 9.63 -9.98 0.27
CA SER A 235 8.76 -9.90 -0.91
C SER A 235 7.76 -8.73 -0.87
N LEU A 236 7.82 -7.90 0.17
CA LEU A 236 7.05 -6.67 0.32
C LEU A 236 7.78 -5.34 -0.03
N PRO A 237 9.01 -5.28 -0.61
CA PRO A 237 9.59 -4.00 -1.02
C PRO A 237 8.68 -3.22 -1.98
N GLY A 238 8.55 -1.91 -1.75
CA GLY A 238 7.71 -1.01 -2.55
C GLY A 238 6.26 -0.86 -2.09
N VAL A 239 5.81 -1.61 -1.06
CA VAL A 239 4.48 -1.44 -0.47
C VAL A 239 4.49 -0.67 0.87
N PHE A 240 5.58 0.04 1.17
CA PHE A 240 5.71 0.91 2.36
C PHE A 240 5.10 0.28 3.62
N PRO A 241 5.54 -0.95 4.00
CA PRO A 241 4.87 -1.73 5.02
C PRO A 241 4.82 -0.94 6.33
N ASN A 242 3.70 -1.08 7.05
CA ASN A 242 3.60 -0.57 8.41
C ASN A 242 4.29 -1.56 9.35
N GLU A 243 5.18 -1.06 10.22
CA GLU A 243 5.86 -1.89 11.21
C GLU A 243 4.88 -2.64 12.13
N ASP A 244 3.69 -2.07 12.33
CA ASP A 244 2.64 -2.66 13.15
C ASP A 244 1.57 -3.44 12.37
N ALA A 245 1.60 -3.42 11.03
CA ALA A 245 0.66 -4.20 10.23
C ALA A 245 1.31 -5.43 9.63
N ARG A 246 0.54 -6.51 9.58
CA ARG A 246 0.88 -7.72 8.85
C ARG A 246 -0.22 -8.02 7.83
N TYR A 247 0.19 -8.67 6.75
CA TYR A 247 -0.64 -8.87 5.59
C TYR A 247 -0.73 -10.36 5.30
N MET A 248 -1.93 -10.83 5.02
CA MET A 248 -2.12 -12.07 4.27
C MET A 248 -2.66 -11.74 2.89
N ILE A 249 -2.33 -12.58 1.92
CA ILE A 249 -2.66 -12.40 0.52
C ILE A 249 -3.23 -13.69 -0.08
N THR A 250 -4.14 -13.53 -1.02
CA THR A 250 -4.53 -14.57 -1.98
C THR A 250 -4.81 -13.97 -3.36
N TYR A 251 -4.78 -14.81 -4.38
CA TYR A 251 -4.91 -14.48 -5.80
C TYR A 251 -6.10 -15.24 -6.40
N PRO A 252 -7.35 -14.85 -6.10
CA PRO A 252 -8.51 -15.52 -6.68
C PRO A 252 -8.57 -15.24 -8.19
N ALA A 253 -8.99 -16.21 -9.01
CA ALA A 253 -9.13 -16.01 -10.45
C ALA A 253 -10.27 -15.02 -10.77
N LEU A 254 -11.41 -15.16 -10.09
CA LEU A 254 -12.64 -14.37 -10.30
C LEU A 254 -13.03 -14.29 -11.79
N GLU A 255 -12.82 -15.37 -12.54
CA GLU A 255 -13.19 -15.50 -13.96
C GLU A 255 -14.53 -16.24 -14.08
N GLY A 256 -15.23 -16.08 -15.20
CA GLY A 256 -16.47 -16.84 -15.44
C GLY A 256 -17.62 -16.59 -14.46
N GLY A 257 -17.53 -15.53 -13.65
CA GLY A 257 -18.52 -15.22 -12.61
C GLY A 257 -18.29 -15.93 -11.28
N GLU A 258 -17.10 -16.51 -11.07
CA GLU A 258 -16.67 -17.10 -9.81
C GLU A 258 -16.43 -16.04 -8.73
N CYS A 259 -16.67 -16.43 -7.48
CA CYS A 259 -16.42 -15.62 -6.29
C CYS A 259 -15.48 -16.33 -5.32
N ALA A 260 -14.58 -15.58 -4.69
CA ALA A 260 -13.88 -16.04 -3.51
C ALA A 260 -14.67 -15.61 -2.26
N VAL A 261 -15.21 -16.59 -1.54
CA VAL A 261 -16.04 -16.38 -0.35
C VAL A 261 -15.21 -16.72 0.89
N PHE A 262 -15.04 -15.73 1.77
CA PHE A 262 -14.27 -15.86 3.01
C PHE A 262 -15.19 -15.91 4.21
N HIS A 263 -15.10 -16.98 5.00
CA HIS A 263 -15.80 -17.10 6.27
C HIS A 263 -14.80 -16.93 7.42
N GLY A 264 -15.17 -16.18 8.45
CA GLY A 264 -14.32 -16.03 9.63
C GLY A 264 -14.97 -15.21 10.73
N ARG A 265 -14.15 -14.86 11.72
CA ARG A 265 -14.52 -13.97 12.81
C ARG A 265 -13.54 -12.80 12.85
N VAL A 266 -14.02 -11.58 12.97
CA VAL A 266 -13.15 -10.45 13.33
C VAL A 266 -12.57 -10.80 14.70
N PRO A 267 -11.25 -10.73 14.89
CA PRO A 267 -10.66 -11.14 16.16
C PRO A 267 -11.22 -10.31 17.33
N GLU A 268 -11.12 -10.83 18.55
CA GLU A 268 -11.56 -10.08 19.72
C GLU A 268 -10.76 -8.78 19.89
N ALA A 269 -11.41 -7.77 20.45
CA ALA A 269 -10.76 -6.53 20.84
C ALA A 269 -9.66 -6.86 21.85
N ALA A 270 -8.43 -6.44 21.57
CA ALA A 270 -7.27 -6.66 22.43
C ALA A 270 -6.45 -5.38 22.49
N SER A 271 -5.77 -5.16 23.61
CA SER A 271 -4.86 -4.02 23.76
C SER A 271 -3.82 -4.03 22.63
N GLY A 272 -3.76 -2.93 21.89
CA GLY A 272 -2.83 -2.76 20.78
C GLY A 272 -3.32 -3.28 19.43
N ARG A 273 -4.46 -3.95 19.34
CA ARG A 273 -5.07 -4.30 18.05
C ARG A 273 -5.91 -3.11 17.55
N GLU A 274 -5.41 -2.47 16.50
CA GLU A 274 -5.97 -1.20 16.03
C GLU A 274 -6.65 -1.30 14.66
N PHE A 275 -6.51 -2.37 13.90
CA PHE A 275 -7.22 -2.54 12.63
C PHE A 275 -7.28 -4.00 12.21
N TYR A 276 -8.40 -4.43 11.64
CA TYR A 276 -8.52 -5.70 10.94
C TYR A 276 -9.41 -5.49 9.72
N GLY A 277 -8.99 -5.91 8.52
CA GLY A 277 -9.80 -5.62 7.35
C GLY A 277 -9.29 -6.23 6.04
N PHE A 278 -10.16 -6.22 5.05
CA PHE A 278 -9.91 -6.74 3.71
C PHE A 278 -9.77 -5.63 2.68
N MET A 279 -8.92 -5.84 1.68
CA MET A 279 -8.81 -5.00 0.50
C MET A 279 -8.86 -5.88 -0.75
N ALA A 280 -9.73 -5.55 -1.71
CA ALA A 280 -9.60 -6.03 -3.07
C ALA A 280 -8.65 -5.10 -3.82
N VAL A 281 -7.68 -5.69 -4.52
CA VAL A 281 -6.58 -4.95 -5.16
C VAL A 281 -6.33 -5.40 -6.59
N GLU A 282 -5.83 -4.49 -7.41
CA GLU A 282 -5.13 -4.83 -8.65
C GLU A 282 -3.66 -5.16 -8.29
N MET A 283 -3.31 -6.43 -8.28
CA MET A 283 -1.99 -6.89 -7.81
C MET A 283 -0.83 -6.32 -8.64
N LYS A 284 -1.04 -6.00 -9.93
CA LYS A 284 0.02 -5.39 -10.74
C LYS A 284 0.31 -3.96 -10.31
N THR A 285 -0.66 -3.19 -9.85
CA THR A 285 -0.44 -1.77 -9.48
C THR A 285 -0.43 -1.57 -7.97
N THR A 286 -0.88 -2.58 -7.21
CA THR A 286 -1.20 -2.53 -5.77
C THR A 286 -2.27 -1.52 -5.41
N ALA A 287 -3.05 -1.04 -6.39
CA ALA A 287 -4.15 -0.14 -6.13
C ALA A 287 -5.31 -0.91 -5.49
N THR A 288 -5.88 -0.34 -4.43
CA THR A 288 -7.09 -0.88 -3.79
C THR A 288 -8.32 -0.38 -4.52
N VAL A 289 -9.22 -1.29 -4.89
CA VAL A 289 -10.47 -0.96 -5.60
C VAL A 289 -11.69 -1.03 -4.69
N ALA A 290 -11.62 -1.82 -3.61
CA ALA A 290 -12.59 -1.86 -2.54
C ALA A 290 -11.91 -2.25 -1.23
N SER A 291 -12.43 -1.80 -0.10
CA SER A 291 -11.95 -2.24 1.21
C SER A 291 -13.08 -2.34 2.25
N LEU A 292 -12.84 -3.16 3.25
CA LEU A 292 -13.71 -3.42 4.39
C LEU A 292 -12.84 -3.39 5.64
N SER A 293 -13.12 -2.47 6.56
CA SER A 293 -12.56 -2.48 7.91
C SER A 293 -13.38 -3.39 8.83
N ASP A 294 -12.91 -3.67 10.03
CA ASP A 294 -13.66 -4.38 11.06
C ASP A 294 -14.97 -3.65 11.41
N GLU A 295 -15.02 -2.31 11.31
CA GLU A 295 -16.28 -1.56 11.46
C GLU A 295 -17.28 -1.87 10.33
N ASP A 296 -16.81 -2.31 9.15
CA ASP A 296 -17.65 -2.80 8.05
C ASP A 296 -18.08 -4.25 8.27
N LEU A 297 -17.22 -5.06 8.89
CA LEU A 297 -17.45 -6.49 9.16
C LEU A 297 -18.34 -6.74 10.39
N GLY A 298 -18.91 -5.70 11.01
CA GLY A 298 -19.78 -5.81 12.19
C GLY A 298 -19.10 -5.56 13.53
N GLY A 299 -17.82 -5.18 13.55
CA GLY A 299 -17.03 -4.84 14.73
C GLY A 299 -16.19 -5.99 15.29
N TRP A 300 -15.44 -5.73 16.36
CA TRP A 300 -14.61 -6.76 17.00
C TRP A 300 -15.43 -7.95 17.50
N GLY A 301 -14.95 -9.18 17.25
CA GLY A 301 -15.64 -10.41 17.62
C GLY A 301 -16.85 -10.77 16.75
N SER A 302 -17.19 -9.99 15.72
CA SER A 302 -18.29 -10.36 14.82
C SER A 302 -17.89 -11.53 13.91
N THR A 303 -18.86 -12.36 13.53
CA THR A 303 -18.69 -13.32 12.45
C THR A 303 -19.02 -12.66 11.12
N TYR A 304 -18.28 -12.98 10.08
CA TYR A 304 -18.50 -12.42 8.74
C TYR A 304 -18.43 -13.50 7.64
N THR A 305 -19.10 -13.18 6.54
CA THR A 305 -18.92 -13.79 5.23
C THR A 305 -18.63 -12.69 4.21
N VAL A 306 -17.41 -12.66 3.67
CA VAL A 306 -17.01 -11.68 2.65
C VAL A 306 -17.07 -12.33 1.27
N PHE A 307 -17.83 -11.74 0.36
CA PHE A 307 -17.92 -12.14 -1.04
C PHE A 307 -16.99 -11.26 -1.88
N ALA A 308 -15.80 -11.78 -2.19
CA ALA A 308 -14.90 -11.13 -3.13
C ALA A 308 -15.22 -11.59 -4.56
N CYS A 309 -15.86 -10.71 -5.33
CA CYS A 309 -16.40 -11.00 -6.65
C CYS A 309 -16.09 -9.86 -7.62
N ARG A 310 -16.31 -10.07 -8.93
CA ARG A 310 -16.22 -8.99 -9.93
C ARG A 310 -17.28 -7.93 -9.73
N ASP A 311 -18.52 -8.37 -9.54
CA ASP A 311 -19.68 -7.52 -9.32
C ASP A 311 -20.69 -8.16 -8.35
N GLU A 312 -21.73 -7.40 -8.03
CA GLU A 312 -22.78 -7.84 -7.10
C GLU A 312 -23.66 -8.97 -7.70
N ALA A 313 -23.82 -9.02 -9.02
CA ALA A 313 -24.63 -10.07 -9.64
C ALA A 313 -23.96 -11.44 -9.49
N ASP A 314 -22.63 -11.49 -9.61
CA ASP A 314 -21.81 -12.65 -9.32
C ASP A 314 -21.92 -13.04 -7.85
N ALA A 315 -21.80 -12.06 -6.94
CA ALA A 315 -21.95 -12.30 -5.50
C ALA A 315 -23.31 -12.92 -5.16
N ARG A 316 -24.42 -12.40 -5.73
CA ARG A 316 -25.76 -12.94 -5.52
C ARG A 316 -25.90 -14.39 -6.00
N ARG A 317 -25.24 -14.75 -7.12
CA ARG A 317 -25.21 -16.16 -7.60
C ARG A 317 -24.40 -17.06 -6.66
N ALA A 318 -23.35 -16.53 -6.04
CA ALA A 318 -22.55 -17.22 -5.04
C ALA A 318 -23.24 -17.31 -3.65
N GLY A 319 -24.41 -16.70 -3.48
CA GLY A 319 -25.21 -16.76 -2.25
C GLY A 319 -25.19 -15.50 -1.38
N TYR A 320 -24.68 -14.37 -1.89
CA TYR A 320 -24.76 -13.09 -1.18
C TYR A 320 -26.22 -12.65 -1.00
N ASP A 321 -26.60 -12.46 0.26
CA ASP A 321 -27.86 -11.86 0.69
C ASP A 321 -27.59 -10.56 1.43
N ALA A 322 -28.04 -9.43 0.86
CA ALA A 322 -27.90 -8.10 1.44
C ALA A 322 -28.73 -7.88 2.71
N THR A 323 -29.66 -8.79 3.03
CA THR A 323 -30.46 -8.74 4.27
C THR A 323 -29.77 -9.44 5.44
N ASP A 324 -28.78 -10.29 5.18
CA ASP A 324 -27.94 -10.90 6.20
C ASP A 324 -26.82 -9.93 6.58
N ALA A 325 -26.87 -9.44 7.81
CA ALA A 325 -25.90 -8.46 8.32
C ALA A 325 -24.45 -8.99 8.42
N SER A 326 -24.25 -10.31 8.34
CA SER A 326 -22.93 -10.94 8.29
C SER A 326 -22.35 -11.03 6.88
N ASN A 327 -23.13 -10.75 5.84
CA ASN A 327 -22.69 -10.77 4.46
C ASN A 327 -22.13 -9.42 4.03
N HIS A 328 -20.93 -9.42 3.45
CA HIS A 328 -20.26 -8.21 2.98
C HIS A 328 -19.74 -8.38 1.55
N LEU A 329 -19.82 -7.32 0.75
CA LEU A 329 -19.27 -7.30 -0.61
C LEU A 329 -17.87 -6.70 -0.63
N LEU A 330 -16.97 -7.36 -1.36
CA LEU A 330 -15.64 -6.85 -1.67
C LEU A 330 -15.42 -6.92 -3.18
N LEU A 331 -15.89 -5.92 -3.90
CA LEU A 331 -15.96 -5.97 -5.36
C LEU A 331 -14.62 -5.59 -6.01
N ALA A 332 -14.07 -6.51 -6.81
CA ALA A 332 -12.83 -6.32 -7.55
C ALA A 332 -13.03 -5.54 -8.86
N GLY A 333 -14.26 -5.43 -9.38
CA GLY A 333 -14.53 -4.74 -10.64
C GLY A 333 -13.76 -5.36 -11.82
N ASP A 334 -13.24 -4.52 -12.71
CA ASP A 334 -12.62 -4.94 -13.98
C ASP A 334 -11.09 -5.12 -13.93
N VAL A 335 -10.51 -5.19 -12.72
CA VAL A 335 -9.07 -5.37 -12.49
C VAL A 335 -8.52 -6.57 -13.25
N LYS A 336 -7.34 -6.46 -13.84
CA LYS A 336 -6.77 -7.52 -14.67
C LYS A 336 -6.14 -8.63 -13.85
N VAL A 337 -5.61 -8.30 -12.68
CA VAL A 337 -5.00 -9.27 -11.77
C VAL A 337 -5.57 -9.05 -10.37
N PRO A 338 -6.76 -9.60 -10.09
CA PRO A 338 -7.36 -9.48 -8.78
C PRO A 338 -6.48 -10.13 -7.70
N GLY A 339 -6.44 -9.48 -6.55
CA GLY A 339 -5.92 -10.01 -5.30
C GLY A 339 -6.81 -9.60 -4.15
N VAL A 340 -6.78 -10.39 -3.07
CA VAL A 340 -7.42 -10.05 -1.80
C VAL A 340 -6.37 -10.02 -0.71
N ILE A 341 -6.32 -8.90 0.01
CA ILE A 341 -5.38 -8.67 1.10
C ILE A 341 -6.18 -8.62 2.39
N LEU A 342 -5.76 -9.36 3.41
CA LEU A 342 -6.19 -9.14 4.78
C LEU A 342 -5.07 -8.40 5.50
N ARG A 343 -5.40 -7.31 6.19
CA ARG A 343 -4.47 -6.56 7.03
C ARG A 343 -4.89 -6.70 8.50
N ASP A 344 -3.95 -7.12 9.34
CA ASP A 344 -4.05 -7.13 10.81
C ASP A 344 -3.03 -6.12 11.36
N LEU A 345 -3.52 -5.03 11.96
CA LEU A 345 -2.68 -4.04 12.64
C LEU A 345 -2.74 -4.31 14.14
N ASN A 346 -1.60 -4.74 14.67
CA ASN A 346 -1.46 -5.04 16.08
C ASN A 346 -0.11 -4.53 16.58
N THR A 347 -0.09 -3.66 17.58
CA THR A 347 1.13 -3.13 18.20
C THR A 347 1.72 -4.10 19.23
N ALA A 348 0.92 -5.04 19.77
CA ALA A 348 1.40 -6.03 20.72
C ALA A 348 2.24 -7.12 20.04
N ALA A 349 3.48 -7.29 20.52
CA ALA A 349 4.38 -8.34 20.04
C ALA A 349 3.81 -9.74 20.34
N GLY A 350 4.04 -10.69 19.41
CA GLY A 350 3.64 -12.09 19.59
C GLY A 350 2.14 -12.36 19.53
N GLN A 351 1.31 -11.37 19.17
CA GLN A 351 -0.14 -11.53 19.03
C GLN A 351 -0.59 -11.39 17.57
N GLY A 352 -1.71 -12.04 17.22
CA GLY A 352 -2.25 -12.00 15.87
C GLY A 352 -1.21 -12.46 14.84
N LEU A 353 -1.19 -11.81 13.66
CA LEU A 353 -0.23 -12.15 12.63
C LEU A 353 1.23 -11.80 13.00
N LYS A 354 1.49 -10.91 13.97
CA LYS A 354 2.86 -10.64 14.45
C LYS A 354 3.51 -11.87 15.09
N ALA A 355 2.74 -12.84 15.56
CA ALA A 355 3.27 -14.11 16.04
C ALA A 355 4.06 -14.88 14.97
N THR A 356 3.88 -14.55 13.69
CA THR A 356 4.53 -15.24 12.56
C THR A 356 5.79 -14.52 12.05
N ASP A 357 6.25 -13.45 12.71
CA ASP A 357 7.38 -12.63 12.22
C ASP A 357 8.65 -13.45 11.97
N THR A 358 9.02 -14.31 12.90
CA THR A 358 10.21 -15.18 12.72
C THR A 358 10.08 -16.08 11.51
N TRP A 359 8.89 -16.62 11.22
CA TRP A 359 8.67 -17.44 10.03
C TRP A 359 8.74 -16.60 8.75
N ALA A 360 8.17 -15.40 8.76
CA ALA A 360 8.16 -14.50 7.60
C ALA A 360 9.56 -13.98 7.22
N THR A 361 10.47 -13.87 8.19
CA THR A 361 11.89 -13.57 7.92
C THR A 361 12.63 -14.73 7.24
N GLN A 362 12.15 -15.96 7.41
CA GLN A 362 12.74 -17.17 6.84
C GLN A 362 12.13 -17.54 5.48
N GLY A 363 10.93 -17.03 5.18
CA GLY A 363 10.25 -17.28 3.93
C GLY A 363 8.76 -16.98 4.02
N GLN A 364 8.00 -17.47 3.06
CA GLN A 364 6.54 -17.39 3.09
C GLN A 364 5.98 -18.20 4.27
N VAL A 365 4.97 -17.66 4.96
CA VAL A 365 4.25 -18.36 6.03
C VAL A 365 3.01 -19.02 5.43
N THR A 366 2.87 -20.33 5.63
CA THR A 366 1.82 -21.11 4.98
C THR A 366 0.43 -20.82 5.56
N PRO A 367 -0.65 -21.14 4.82
CA PRO A 367 -2.02 -21.08 5.34
C PRO A 367 -2.19 -21.78 6.69
N GLU A 368 -1.64 -22.98 6.87
CA GLU A 368 -1.77 -23.77 8.10
C GLU A 368 -1.07 -23.09 9.28
N GLN A 369 0.09 -22.49 9.04
CA GLN A 369 0.81 -21.71 10.05
C GLN A 369 0.05 -20.45 10.44
N CYS A 370 -0.48 -19.70 9.47
CA CYS A 370 -1.35 -18.54 9.73
C CYS A 370 -2.61 -18.96 10.52
N GLN A 371 -3.26 -20.05 10.13
CA GLN A 371 -4.43 -20.58 10.83
C GLN A 371 -4.10 -21.01 12.26
N SER A 372 -2.94 -21.62 12.49
CA SER A 372 -2.52 -22.07 13.84
C SER A 372 -2.39 -20.92 14.84
N VAL A 373 -2.02 -19.71 14.39
CA VAL A 373 -1.87 -18.54 15.27
C VAL A 373 -3.14 -17.69 15.35
N LEU A 374 -3.94 -17.64 14.29
CA LEU A 374 -5.14 -16.81 14.23
C LEU A 374 -6.39 -17.54 14.73
N GLY A 375 -6.43 -18.87 14.70
CA GLY A 375 -7.61 -19.65 15.08
C GLY A 375 -8.83 -19.26 14.24
N GLU A 376 -9.94 -18.91 14.91
CA GLU A 376 -11.18 -18.47 14.25
C GLU A 376 -11.06 -17.13 13.50
N ALA A 377 -10.01 -16.35 13.80
CA ALA A 377 -9.72 -15.12 13.05
C ALA A 377 -9.03 -15.40 11.70
N TYR A 378 -8.67 -16.65 11.41
CA TYR A 378 -8.18 -17.01 10.08
C TYR A 378 -9.37 -17.12 9.09
N PRO A 379 -9.40 -16.34 8.01
CA PRO A 379 -10.46 -16.44 7.02
C PRO A 379 -10.32 -17.71 6.18
N ILE A 380 -11.34 -18.58 6.23
CA ILE A 380 -11.43 -19.77 5.38
C ILE A 380 -12.04 -19.36 4.05
N MET A 381 -11.28 -19.49 2.97
CA MET A 381 -11.71 -19.18 1.61
C MET A 381 -12.37 -20.38 0.93
N LYS A 382 -13.39 -20.14 0.12
CA LYS A 382 -13.95 -21.09 -0.86
C LYS A 382 -14.13 -20.38 -2.20
N ILE A 383 -13.86 -21.06 -3.30
CA ILE A 383 -14.26 -20.58 -4.64
C ILE A 383 -15.64 -21.17 -4.95
N ILE A 384 -16.58 -20.30 -5.34
CA ILE A 384 -17.97 -20.64 -5.65
C ILE A 384 -18.33 -20.17 -7.06
#